data_AF-A0A935V189-F1
#
_entry.id   AF-A0A935V189-F1
#
_cell.length_a   1.000
_cell.length_b   1.000
_cell.length_c   1.000
_cell.angle_alpha   90.00
_cell.angle_beta   90.00
_cell.angle_gamma   90.00
#
_symmetry.space_group_name_H-M   'P 1'
#
loop_
_entity.id
_entity.type
_entity.pdbx_description
1 polymer ?
#
loop_
_entity_poly.entity_id
_entity_poly.type
_entity_poly.pdbx_seq_one_letter_code
_entity_poly.pdbx_strand_id
1 'polypeptide(L)'
;MQILLIEDDRRIADLFTRGLTEEGHRVEHVTDLLCAQARLELSELDLLIRRPFVARRRRPRLWCSRRWTVWRTASRGFWRRR
;
A
#
# COMPACT_ATOMS: atom_id res chain seq x y z
N MET A 1 -4.48 0.48 14.38
CA MET A 1 -3.94 1.36 13.32
C MET A 1 -4.87 1.29 12.12
N GLN A 2 -5.06 2.42 11.42
CA GLN A 2 -5.82 2.49 10.18
C GLN A 2 -4.84 2.49 9.00
N ILE A 3 -4.96 1.48 8.15
CA ILE A 3 -4.05 1.22 7.03
C ILE A 3 -4.84 1.40 5.73
N LEU A 4 -4.29 2.17 4.80
CA LEU A 4 -4.76 2.22 3.42
C LEU A 4 -3.88 1.34 2.53
N LEU A 5 -4.48 0.30 1.96
CA LEU A 5 -3.85 -0.62 1.03
C LEU A 5 -4.23 -0.22 -0.41
N ILE A 6 -3.22 0.09 -1.23
CA ILE A 6 -3.40 0.32 -2.67
C ILE A 6 -2.90 -0.89 -3.44
N GLU A 7 -3.82 -1.69 -3.98
CA GLU A 7 -3.51 -2.89 -4.76
C GLU A 7 -4.60 -3.16 -5.79
N ASP A 8 -4.23 -3.35 -7.06
CA ASP A 8 -5.16 -3.65 -8.15
C ASP A 8 -5.44 -5.16 -8.28
N ASP A 9 -4.51 -6.01 -7.85
CA ASP A 9 -4.72 -7.46 -7.80
C ASP A 9 -5.55 -7.86 -6.57
N ARG A 10 -6.81 -8.21 -6.82
CA ARG A 10 -7.76 -8.63 -5.78
C ARG A 10 -7.27 -9.79 -4.91
N ARG A 11 -6.55 -10.77 -5.48
CA ARG A 11 -6.07 -11.93 -4.70
C ARG A 11 -5.01 -11.50 -3.70
N ILE A 12 -4.15 -10.57 -4.10
CA ILE A 12 -3.12 -10.03 -3.23
C ILE A 12 -3.75 -9.12 -2.18
N ALA A 13 -4.69 -8.27 -2.59
CA ALA A 13 -5.44 -7.40 -1.68
C ALA A 13 -6.15 -8.19 -0.57
N ASP A 14 -6.83 -9.28 -0.93
CA ASP A 14 -7.53 -10.16 0.01
C ASP A 14 -6.56 -10.79 1.01
N LEU A 15 -5.40 -11.26 0.55
CA LEU A 15 -4.37 -11.87 1.39
C LEU A 15 -3.81 -10.88 2.41
N PHE A 16 -3.48 -9.66 1.99
CA PHE A 16 -3.00 -8.61 2.89
C PHE A 16 -4.07 -8.13 3.85
N THR A 17 -5.29 -7.92 3.36
CA THR A 17 -6.41 -7.45 4.19
C THR A 17 -6.68 -8.44 5.31
N ARG A 18 -6.69 -9.75 5.01
CA ARG A 18 -6.84 -10.80 6.03
C ARG A 18 -5.72 -10.75 7.06
N GLY A 19 -4.45 -10.84 6.63
CA GLY A 19 -3.32 -10.88 7.56
C GLY A 19 -3.24 -9.65 8.46
N LEU A 20 -3.43 -8.45 7.90
CA LEU A 20 -3.40 -7.20 8.68
C LEU A 20 -4.61 -7.07 9.62
N THR A 21 -5.78 -7.58 9.22
CA THR A 21 -6.97 -7.57 10.08
C THR A 21 -6.83 -8.57 11.23
N GLU A 22 -6.24 -9.74 10.98
CA GLU A 22 -5.89 -10.74 12.01
C GLU A 22 -4.89 -10.18 13.03
N GLU A 23 -3.98 -9.30 12.61
CA GLU A 23 -3.08 -8.54 13.48
C GLU A 23 -3.77 -7.38 14.25
N GLY A 24 -5.08 -7.20 14.06
CA GLY A 24 -5.87 -6.18 14.77
C GLY A 24 -5.83 -4.79 14.12
N HIS A 25 -5.44 -4.69 12.85
CA HIS A 25 -5.47 -3.45 12.10
C HIS A 25 -6.81 -3.23 11.38
N ARG A 26 -7.20 -1.96 11.20
CA ARG A 26 -8.32 -1.59 10.34
C ARG A 26 -7.76 -1.31 8.95
N VAL A 27 -8.15 -2.10 7.97
CA VAL A 27 -7.62 -1.99 6.60
C VAL A 27 -8.71 -1.45 5.69
N GLU A 28 -8.38 -0.38 4.98
CA GLU A 28 -9.17 0.13 3.86
C GLU A 28 -8.43 -0.19 2.56
N HIS A 29 -9.13 -0.81 1.60
CA HIS A 29 -8.54 -1.22 0.33
C HIS A 29 -9.06 -0.34 -0.81
N VAL A 30 -8.14 0.14 -1.65
CA VAL A 30 -8.43 0.88 -2.88
C VAL A 30 -7.59 0.30 -4.01
N THR A 31 -8.11 0.38 -5.24
CA THR A 31 -7.47 -0.22 -6.43
C THR A 31 -6.51 0.71 -7.14
N ASP A 32 -6.62 2.01 -6.92
CA ASP A 32 -5.88 3.01 -7.68
C ASP A 32 -5.47 4.22 -6.82
N LEU A 33 -4.54 5.00 -7.40
CA LEU A 33 -3.95 6.15 -6.75
C LEU A 33 -4.91 7.33 -6.60
N LEU A 34 -5.92 7.45 -7.48
CA LEU A 34 -6.86 8.56 -7.44
C LEU A 34 -7.80 8.40 -6.23
N CYS A 35 -8.38 7.20 -6.06
CA CYS A 35 -9.17 6.85 -4.89
C CYS A 35 -8.32 6.95 -3.61
N ALA A 36 -7.06 6.50 -3.66
CA ALA A 36 -6.17 6.61 -2.51
C ALA A 36 -5.91 8.06 -2.09
N GLN A 37 -5.70 8.96 -3.07
CA GLN A 37 -5.46 10.37 -2.82
C GLN A 37 -6.69 11.03 -2.18
N ALA A 38 -7.88 10.81 -2.74
CA ALA A 38 -9.12 11.30 -2.15
C ALA A 38 -9.29 10.82 -0.69
N ARG A 39 -8.87 9.58 -0.40
CA ARG A 39 -8.99 9.04 0.95
C ARG A 39 -7.98 9.59 1.95
N LEU A 40 -6.77 9.88 1.48
CA LEU A 40 -5.74 10.57 2.26
C LEU A 40 -6.14 11.98 2.68
N GLU A 41 -6.96 12.66 1.88
CA GLU A 41 -7.48 14.00 2.20
C GLU A 41 -8.62 13.95 3.24
N LEU A 42 -9.36 12.83 3.30
CA LEU A 42 -10.56 12.69 4.13
C LEU A 42 -10.32 11.99 5.47
N SER A 43 -9.14 11.39 5.70
CA SER A 43 -8.92 10.58 6.90
C SER A 43 -7.47 10.55 7.36
N GLU A 44 -7.27 10.51 8.68
CA GLU A 44 -5.97 10.27 9.28
C GLU A 44 -5.63 8.79 9.18
N LEU A 45 -4.79 8.46 8.20
CA LEU A 45 -4.25 7.11 7.99
C LEU A 45 -2.88 7.01 8.65
N ASP A 46 -2.59 5.90 9.33
CA ASP A 46 -1.31 5.65 10.00
C ASP A 46 -0.24 5.09 9.06
N LEU A 47 -0.70 4.37 8.02
CA LEU A 47 0.16 3.61 7.12
C LEU A 47 -0.44 3.51 5.73
N LEU A 48 0.39 3.75 4.72
CA LEU A 48 0.07 3.53 3.31
C LEU A 48 0.94 2.42 2.75
N ILE A 49 0.31 1.37 2.22
CA ILE A 49 0.99 0.25 1.56
C ILE A 49 0.67 0.28 0.07
N ARG A 50 1.72 0.35 -0.75
CA ARG A 50 1.60 0.27 -2.21
C ARG A 50 2.58 -0.76 -2.75
N ARG A 51 2.13 -1.52 -3.75
CA ARG A 51 3.04 -2.33 -4.56
C ARG A 51 4.16 -1.44 -5.15
N PRO A 52 5.43 -1.88 -5.13
CA PRO A 52 6.50 -1.14 -5.81
C PRO A 52 6.19 -1.07 -7.30
N PHE A 53 6.14 0.16 -7.84
CA PHE A 53 6.13 0.36 -9.29
C PHE A 53 7.53 0.02 -9.81
N VAL A 54 7.69 -1.16 -10.40
CA VAL A 54 8.92 -1.55 -11.10
C VAL A 54 8.73 -1.21 -12.57
N ALA A 55 9.25 -0.05 -13.00
CA ALA A 55 9.31 0.31 -14.41
C ALA A 55 10.14 -0.74 -15.15
N ARG A 56 9.48 -1.64 -15.90
CA ARG A 56 10.16 -2.62 -16.75
C ARG A 56 10.84 -1.89 -17.92
N ARG A 57 12.09 -1.43 -17.74
CA ARG A 57 12.99 -1.27 -18.89
C ARG A 57 13.17 -2.66 -19.52
N ARG A 58 13.00 -2.73 -20.84
CA ARG A 58 12.97 -3.97 -21.64
C ARG A 58 14.17 -4.89 -21.36
N ARG A 59 13.88 -6.21 -21.36
CA ARG A 59 14.74 -7.42 -21.53
C ARG A 59 14.97 -8.30 -20.27
N PRO A 60 15.15 -9.63 -20.45
CA PRO A 60 14.36 -10.63 -19.76
C PRO A 60 15.17 -11.49 -18.77
N ARG A 61 14.40 -12.33 -18.06
CA ARG A 61 14.79 -13.46 -17.20
C ARG A 61 15.07 -13.12 -15.74
N LEU A 62 14.14 -13.64 -14.93
CA LEU A 62 14.34 -14.18 -13.58
C LEU A 62 14.88 -13.17 -12.56
N TRP A 63 13.96 -12.49 -11.89
CA TRP A 63 14.01 -12.25 -10.44
C TRP A 63 12.75 -11.50 -10.01
N CYS A 64 11.82 -12.20 -9.36
CA CYS A 64 10.67 -11.57 -8.70
C CYS A 64 10.96 -11.45 -7.20
N SER A 65 11.81 -10.50 -6.81
CA SER A 65 11.82 -10.02 -5.43
C SER A 65 10.62 -9.07 -5.25
N ARG A 66 9.51 -9.55 -4.68
CA ARG A 66 8.34 -8.74 -4.32
C ARG A 66 8.68 -7.85 -3.12
N ARG A 67 9.32 -6.70 -3.36
CA ARG A 67 9.74 -5.77 -2.30
C ARG A 67 8.68 -4.68 -2.08
N TRP A 68 7.74 -4.91 -1.17
CA TRP A 68 6.70 -3.95 -0.78
C TRP A 68 7.28 -2.62 -0.27
N THR A 69 6.63 -1.49 -0.56
CA THR A 69 7.04 -0.18 -0.02
C THR A 69 6.04 0.26 1.04
N VAL A 70 6.52 0.46 2.26
CA VAL A 70 5.72 0.88 3.42
C VAL A 70 6.00 2.36 3.69
N TRP A 71 4.96 3.18 3.72
CA TRP A 71 5.06 4.60 4.06
C TRP A 71 4.31 4.87 5.35
N ARG A 72 5.02 5.36 6.38
CA ARG A 72 4.40 5.80 7.64
C ARG A 72 4.18 7.30 7.59
N THR A 73 2.95 7.72 7.84
CA THR A 73 2.59 9.13 8.02
C THR A 73 3.04 9.54 9.42
N ALA A 74 3.91 10.56 9.51
CA ALA A 74 4.03 11.32 10.73
C ALA A 74 2.95 12.40 10.62
N SER A 75 1.98 12.40 11.53
CA SER A 75 0.91 13.37 11.60
C SER A 75 1.48 14.77 11.37
N ARG A 76 1.03 15.43 10.30
CA ARG A 76 1.55 16.68 9.72
C ARG A 76 2.89 16.55 8.98
N GLY A 77 2.79 16.09 7.72
CA GLY A 77 3.62 16.59 6.63
C GLY A 77 5.08 16.16 6.60
N PHE A 78 5.36 14.86 6.42
CA PHE A 78 6.50 14.41 5.59
C PHE A 78 6.47 12.90 5.41
N TRP A 79 6.47 12.43 4.15
CA TRP A 79 6.53 11.01 3.81
C TRP A 79 7.98 10.52 3.90
N ARG A 80 8.34 9.81 4.98
CA ARG A 80 9.69 9.22 5.12
C ARG A 80 9.69 7.75 4.73
N ARG A 81 10.66 7.38 3.89
CA ARG A 81 10.99 6.01 3.54
C ARG A 81 11.78 5.37 4.69
N ARG A 82 11.33 4.24 5.24
CA ARG A 82 12.15 3.37 6.10
C ARG A 82 12.64 2.16 5.30
#